data_AF-J0LA10-F1
#
_entry.id   AF-J0LA10-F1
#
_cell.length_a   1.000
_cell.length_b   1.000
_cell.length_c   1.000
_cell.angle_alpha   90.00
_cell.angle_beta   90.00
_cell.angle_gamma   90.00
#
_symmetry.space_group_name_H-M   'P 1'
#
loop_
_entity.id
_entity.type
_entity.pdbx_description
1 polymer ?
#
loop_
_entity_poly.entity_id
_entity_poly.type
_entity_poly.pdbx_seq_one_letter_code
_entity_poly.pdbx_strand_id
1 'polypeptide(L)'
;MLRKSSLRGFQIPGTAEKLIATLYADDTTVYLSEGDSYESLLAILEVWCKAAGARFNIQKTEIIPVGSIDHRVHLIENRKAEMSEAVIPEPIRIARDGEAVRILGAWPGNKVTVSNAWSTVLGKVQAKMDAWDKLKPSMNGKSLLSQVYGGGLTQYLTAAQGMPQKYEKELDKMILDFFWSGSQKHPLNMGTLRRTKDQG
;
A
#
# COMPACT_ATOMS: atom_id res chain seq x y z
N MET A 1 -6.25 4.12 27.48
CA MET A 1 -5.76 4.69 26.19
C MET A 1 -4.68 3.79 25.60
N LEU A 2 -4.64 3.62 24.27
CA LEU A 2 -3.77 2.66 23.56
C LEU A 2 -2.27 2.78 23.91
N ARG A 3 -1.71 3.99 24.00
CA ARG A 3 -0.28 4.18 24.30
C ARG A 3 0.13 3.70 25.70
N LYS A 4 -0.82 3.67 26.65
CA LYS A 4 -0.59 3.25 28.04
C LYS A 4 -1.16 1.86 28.34
N SER A 5 -1.62 1.13 27.32
CA SER A 5 -2.16 -0.21 27.53
C SER A 5 -1.06 -1.26 27.59
N SER A 6 -1.44 -2.46 28.02
CA SER A 6 -0.62 -3.67 27.97
C SER A 6 -0.40 -4.20 26.55
N LEU A 7 -1.05 -3.60 25.53
CA LEU A 7 -0.89 -4.03 24.14
C LEU A 7 0.55 -3.79 23.68
N ARG A 8 1.17 -4.80 23.10
CA ARG A 8 2.55 -4.81 22.61
C ARG A 8 2.65 -4.29 21.18
N GLY A 9 1.68 -4.58 20.32
CA GLY A 9 1.71 -4.21 18.91
C GLY A 9 2.93 -4.76 18.16
N PHE A 10 3.24 -4.17 17.02
CA PHE A 10 4.39 -4.61 16.21
C PHE A 10 5.68 -3.94 16.68
N GLN A 11 6.75 -4.75 16.78
CA GLN A 11 8.11 -4.25 16.96
C GLN A 11 8.81 -4.19 15.61
N ILE A 12 9.01 -2.97 15.09
CA ILE A 12 9.61 -2.78 13.77
C ILE A 12 11.13 -2.58 13.94
N PRO A 13 11.97 -3.42 13.29
CA PRO A 13 13.41 -3.23 13.32
C PRO A 13 13.83 -1.82 12.93
N GLY A 14 14.70 -1.20 13.73
CA GLY A 14 15.17 0.18 13.49
C GLY A 14 14.27 1.29 14.03
N THR A 15 13.15 0.95 14.68
CA THR A 15 12.31 1.93 15.39
C THR A 15 12.41 1.74 16.90
N ALA A 16 12.43 2.84 17.65
CA ALA A 16 12.52 2.81 19.11
C ALA A 16 11.18 2.50 19.79
N GLU A 17 10.06 2.82 19.13
CA GLU A 17 8.72 2.65 19.67
C GLU A 17 7.99 1.48 19.02
N LYS A 18 7.20 0.78 19.82
CA LYS A 18 6.24 -0.22 19.32
C LYS A 18 5.12 0.44 18.53
N LEU A 19 4.72 -0.19 17.42
CA LEU A 19 3.60 0.24 16.61
C LEU A 19 2.31 -0.44 17.09
N ILE A 20 1.48 0.29 17.83
CA ILE A 20 0.16 -0.20 18.27
C ILE A 20 -0.94 0.26 17.31
N ALA A 21 -0.90 1.52 16.88
CA ALA A 21 -1.89 2.06 15.95
C ALA A 21 -1.30 3.20 15.11
N THR A 22 -1.81 3.32 13.88
CA THR A 22 -1.61 4.47 12.99
C THR A 22 -2.97 5.12 12.71
N LEU A 23 -2.95 6.44 12.62
CA LEU A 23 -4.13 7.27 12.43
C LEU A 23 -3.86 8.22 11.27
N TYR A 24 -4.74 8.24 10.28
CA TYR A 24 -4.70 9.20 9.18
C TYR A 24 -6.12 9.73 8.94
N ALA A 25 -6.39 10.95 9.41
CA ALA A 25 -7.75 11.47 9.53
C ALA A 25 -8.66 10.49 10.31
N ASP A 26 -9.73 9.98 9.70
CA ASP A 26 -10.65 9.00 10.29
C ASP A 26 -10.18 7.54 10.09
N ASP A 27 -9.26 7.29 9.15
CA ASP A 27 -8.70 5.96 8.93
C ASP A 27 -7.79 5.57 10.11
N THR A 28 -8.15 4.49 10.80
CA THR A 28 -7.41 3.93 11.93
C THR A 28 -6.96 2.51 11.60
N THR A 29 -5.67 2.24 11.71
CA THR A 29 -5.13 0.87 11.65
C THR A 29 -4.52 0.51 12.98
N VAL A 30 -4.86 -0.68 13.50
CA VAL A 30 -4.32 -1.22 14.75
C VAL A 30 -3.50 -2.45 14.44
N TYR A 31 -2.40 -2.63 15.17
CA TYR A 31 -1.46 -3.74 15.01
C TYR A 31 -1.43 -4.50 16.33
N LEU A 32 -1.73 -5.80 16.27
CA LEU A 32 -1.76 -6.71 17.41
C LEU A 32 -0.69 -7.77 17.24
N SER A 33 0.17 -7.94 18.24
CA SER A 33 1.10 -9.06 18.31
C SER A 33 0.40 -10.36 18.74
N GLU A 34 1.11 -11.48 18.67
CA GLU A 34 0.65 -12.77 19.19
C GLU A 34 0.25 -12.75 20.68
N GLY A 35 0.83 -11.84 21.48
CA GLY A 35 0.54 -11.71 22.90
C GLY A 35 -0.57 -10.70 23.21
N ASP A 36 -1.15 -10.09 22.18
CA ASP A 36 -2.20 -9.09 22.34
C ASP A 36 -3.57 -9.69 22.15
N SER A 37 -4.49 -9.28 23.02
CA SER A 37 -5.86 -9.75 22.97
C SER A 37 -6.77 -8.79 22.21
N TYR A 38 -7.59 -9.34 21.31
CA TYR A 38 -8.58 -8.56 20.57
C TYR A 38 -9.63 -7.95 21.50
N GLU A 39 -10.05 -8.67 22.55
CA GLU A 39 -10.99 -8.17 23.55
C GLU A 39 -10.43 -6.98 24.33
N SER A 40 -9.14 -7.06 24.71
CA SER A 40 -8.46 -5.96 25.40
C SER A 40 -8.41 -4.72 24.52
N LEU A 41 -8.15 -4.88 23.22
CA LEU A 41 -8.24 -3.78 22.26
C LEU A 41 -9.65 -3.18 22.24
N LEU A 42 -10.70 -4.00 22.09
CA LEU A 42 -12.08 -3.54 22.02
C LEU A 42 -12.48 -2.76 23.28
N ALA A 43 -12.12 -3.24 24.47
CA ALA A 43 -12.40 -2.54 25.72
C ALA A 43 -11.74 -1.14 25.77
N ILE A 44 -10.49 -1.02 25.29
CA ILE A 44 -9.79 0.26 25.22
C ILE A 44 -10.47 1.20 24.21
N LEU A 45 -10.84 0.67 23.04
CA LEU A 45 -11.50 1.42 21.98
C LEU A 45 -12.90 1.88 22.39
N GLU A 46 -13.64 1.07 23.15
CA GLU A 46 -14.98 1.43 23.64
C GLU A 46 -14.93 2.64 24.58
N VAL A 47 -13.99 2.64 25.54
CA VAL A 47 -13.78 3.78 26.44
C VAL A 47 -13.42 5.03 25.65
N TRP A 48 -12.54 4.91 24.66
CA TRP A 48 -12.16 6.02 23.80
C TRP A 48 -13.35 6.54 22.97
N CYS A 49 -14.12 5.67 22.34
CA CYS A 49 -15.32 6.02 21.57
C CYS A 49 -16.34 6.77 22.43
N LYS A 50 -16.60 6.30 23.65
CA LYS A 50 -17.50 6.96 24.61
C LYS A 50 -17.01 8.37 24.97
N ALA A 51 -15.70 8.53 25.23
CA ALA A 51 -15.12 9.82 25.56
C ALA A 51 -15.07 10.79 24.37
N ALA A 52 -14.82 10.29 23.17
CA ALA A 52 -14.72 11.09 21.95
C ALA A 52 -16.07 11.37 21.27
N GLY A 53 -17.15 10.69 21.68
CA GLY A 53 -18.44 10.73 20.98
C GLY A 53 -18.37 10.10 19.57
N ALA A 54 -17.44 9.17 19.36
CA ALA A 54 -17.15 8.54 18.07
C ALA A 54 -17.60 7.08 18.02
N ARG A 55 -17.70 6.52 16.81
CA ARG A 55 -18.01 5.10 16.59
C ARG A 55 -17.27 4.57 15.36
N PHE A 56 -16.62 3.42 15.49
CA PHE A 56 -16.02 2.72 14.36
C PHE A 56 -17.09 2.17 13.41
N ASN A 57 -16.83 2.31 12.11
CA ASN A 57 -17.68 1.72 11.09
C ASN A 57 -17.30 0.25 10.89
N ILE A 58 -17.98 -0.64 11.63
CA ILE A 58 -17.72 -2.09 11.62
C ILE A 58 -17.82 -2.68 10.21
N GLN A 59 -18.69 -2.17 9.33
CA GLN A 59 -18.83 -2.66 7.95
C GLN A 59 -17.63 -2.32 7.07
N LYS A 60 -16.86 -1.29 7.44
CA LYS A 60 -15.61 -0.91 6.77
C LYS A 60 -14.38 -1.47 7.48
N THR A 61 -14.53 -2.08 8.66
CA THR A 61 -13.42 -2.68 9.39
C THR A 61 -13.03 -4.00 8.72
N GLU A 62 -11.75 -4.10 8.35
CA GLU A 62 -11.15 -5.31 7.79
C GLU A 62 -9.96 -5.74 8.64
N ILE A 63 -9.71 -7.06 8.72
CA ILE A 63 -8.59 -7.65 9.44
C ILE A 63 -7.70 -8.37 8.44
N ILE A 64 -6.39 -8.11 8.50
CA ILE A 64 -5.37 -8.88 7.76
C ILE A 64 -4.65 -9.80 8.76
N PRO A 65 -4.84 -11.12 8.69
CA PRO A 65 -4.07 -12.05 9.53
C PRO A 65 -2.61 -12.06 9.08
N VAL A 66 -1.67 -11.81 9.99
CA VAL A 66 -0.22 -11.80 9.71
C VAL A 66 0.47 -12.81 10.61
N GLY A 67 1.39 -13.61 10.07
CA GLY A 67 2.11 -14.64 10.83
C GLY A 67 2.18 -15.98 10.10
N SER A 68 2.27 -17.07 10.85
CA SER A 68 2.36 -18.43 10.32
C SER A 68 1.12 -18.82 9.51
N ILE A 69 1.26 -19.79 8.60
CA ILE A 69 0.12 -20.27 7.80
C ILE A 69 -0.99 -20.79 8.71
N ASP A 70 -0.63 -21.57 9.74
CA ASP A 70 -1.57 -22.17 10.69
C ASP A 70 -2.35 -21.12 11.46
N HIS A 71 -1.69 -20.06 11.95
CA HIS A 71 -2.38 -18.96 12.64
C HIS A 71 -3.37 -18.26 11.72
N ARG A 72 -2.99 -17.97 10.47
CA ARG A 72 -3.86 -17.28 9.52
C ARG A 72 -5.08 -18.14 9.16
N VAL A 73 -4.88 -19.44 8.91
CA VAL A 73 -5.97 -20.39 8.67
C VAL A 73 -6.89 -20.47 9.88
N HIS A 74 -6.33 -20.60 11.08
CA HIS A 74 -7.09 -20.62 12.33
C HIS A 74 -7.96 -19.38 12.50
N LEU A 75 -7.41 -18.17 12.32
CA LEU A 75 -8.15 -16.92 12.43
C LEU A 75 -9.27 -16.82 11.39
N ILE A 76 -9.01 -17.24 10.15
CA ILE A 76 -10.00 -17.17 9.05
C ILE A 76 -11.17 -18.12 9.31
N GLU A 77 -10.89 -19.36 9.73
CA GLU A 77 -11.90 -20.41 9.90
C GLU A 77 -12.69 -20.25 11.19
N ASN A 78 -12.01 -19.94 12.29
CA ASN A 78 -12.61 -19.87 13.62
C ASN A 78 -13.04 -18.46 14.00
N ARG A 79 -12.60 -17.44 13.23
CA ARG A 79 -12.82 -16.01 13.53
C ARG A 79 -12.35 -15.66 14.95
N LYS A 80 -11.26 -16.28 15.41
CA LYS A 80 -10.68 -16.12 16.74
C LYS A 80 -9.16 -16.03 16.64
N ALA A 81 -8.56 -15.09 17.38
CA ALA A 81 -7.10 -14.99 17.45
C ALA A 81 -6.51 -16.19 18.21
N GLU A 82 -7.17 -16.56 19.31
CA GLU A 82 -6.86 -17.73 20.13
C GLU A 82 -8.16 -18.43 20.53
N MET A 83 -8.09 -19.72 20.86
CA MET A 83 -9.28 -20.53 21.19
C MET A 83 -10.12 -19.95 22.33
N SER A 84 -9.47 -19.33 23.32
CA SER A 84 -10.08 -18.73 24.50
C SER A 84 -10.69 -17.35 24.26
N GLU A 85 -10.43 -16.70 23.12
CA GLU A 85 -10.93 -15.36 22.83
C GLU A 85 -12.33 -15.35 22.22
N ALA A 86 -13.00 -14.20 22.34
CA ALA A 86 -14.25 -13.91 21.66
C ALA A 86 -14.11 -14.01 20.14
N VAL A 87 -15.21 -14.43 19.54
CA VAL A 87 -15.37 -14.50 18.09
C VAL A 87 -15.42 -13.08 17.53
N ILE A 88 -14.61 -12.82 16.50
CA ILE A 88 -14.64 -11.59 15.72
C ILE A 88 -16.01 -11.48 15.02
N PRO A 89 -16.77 -10.40 15.24
CA PRO A 89 -18.11 -10.23 14.70
C PRO A 89 -18.19 -10.42 13.18
N GLU A 90 -19.21 -11.15 12.70
CA GLU A 90 -19.39 -11.50 11.29
C GLU A 90 -19.26 -10.33 10.29
N PRO A 91 -19.77 -9.11 10.59
CA PRO A 91 -19.66 -7.98 9.66
C PRO A 91 -18.22 -7.50 9.41
N ILE A 92 -17.26 -7.88 10.27
CA ILE A 92 -15.84 -7.57 10.07
C ILE A 92 -15.26 -8.60 9.10
N ARG A 93 -14.75 -8.15 7.96
CA ARG A 93 -14.12 -9.04 7.00
C ARG A 93 -12.71 -9.43 7.48
N ILE A 94 -12.38 -10.71 7.39
CA ILE A 94 -11.03 -11.22 7.60
C ILE A 94 -10.47 -11.61 6.22
N ALA A 95 -9.39 -10.95 5.81
CA ALA A 95 -8.79 -11.16 4.50
C ALA A 95 -8.14 -12.54 4.39
N ARG A 96 -8.41 -13.24 3.29
CA ARG A 96 -7.81 -14.54 2.97
C ARG A 96 -6.49 -14.37 2.21
N ASP A 97 -5.72 -15.45 2.12
CA ASP A 97 -4.59 -15.50 1.19
C ASP A 97 -5.04 -15.22 -0.24
N GLY A 98 -4.34 -14.32 -0.92
CA GLY A 98 -4.67 -13.83 -2.26
C GLY A 98 -5.59 -12.61 -2.25
N GLU A 99 -6.19 -12.26 -1.10
CA GLU A 99 -7.03 -11.06 -0.97
C GLU A 99 -6.23 -9.88 -0.43
N ALA A 100 -6.37 -8.73 -1.11
CA ALA A 100 -5.80 -7.47 -0.67
C ALA A 100 -6.83 -6.65 0.12
N VAL A 101 -6.36 -5.91 1.10
CA VAL A 101 -7.12 -4.88 1.81
C VAL A 101 -6.55 -3.52 1.45
N ARG A 102 -7.41 -2.54 1.20
CA ARG A 102 -6.96 -1.19 0.85
C ARG A 102 -6.64 -0.40 2.10
N ILE A 103 -5.38 0.00 2.27
CA ILE A 103 -4.94 0.87 3.37
C ILE A 103 -4.22 2.08 2.78
N LEU A 104 -4.81 3.27 2.94
CA LEU A 104 -4.26 4.56 2.47
C LEU A 104 -3.90 4.62 0.97
N GLY A 105 -4.39 3.71 0.15
CA GLY A 105 -4.07 3.63 -1.29
C GLY A 105 -3.05 2.55 -1.65
N ALA A 106 -2.45 1.90 -0.65
CA ALA A 106 -1.72 0.64 -0.80
C ALA A 106 -2.68 -0.56 -0.67
N TRP A 107 -2.22 -1.73 -1.11
CA TRP A 107 -3.01 -2.96 -1.17
C TRP A 107 -2.27 -4.13 -0.50
N PRO A 108 -1.94 -4.03 0.81
CA PRO A 108 -1.33 -5.12 1.54
C PRO A 108 -2.25 -6.35 1.61
N GLY A 109 -1.62 -7.51 1.67
CA GLY A 109 -2.29 -8.79 1.90
C GLY A 109 -1.33 -9.94 1.69
N ASN A 110 -1.71 -11.11 2.17
CA ASN A 110 -0.88 -12.30 2.06
C ASN A 110 -0.96 -12.89 0.65
N LYS A 111 0.19 -13.21 0.04
CA LYS A 111 0.25 -13.86 -1.29
C LYS A 111 -0.57 -13.12 -2.35
N VAL A 112 -0.73 -11.80 -2.21
CA VAL A 112 -1.48 -10.98 -3.15
C VAL A 112 -0.63 -10.75 -4.40
N THR A 113 -1.21 -11.01 -5.55
CA THR A 113 -0.67 -10.50 -6.82
C THR A 113 -1.13 -9.06 -6.97
N VAL A 114 -0.23 -8.10 -6.73
CA VAL A 114 -0.51 -6.65 -6.64
C VAL A 114 -0.83 -6.00 -8.01
N SER A 115 -1.42 -6.77 -8.93
CA SER A 115 -1.51 -6.41 -10.34
C SER A 115 -2.45 -5.23 -10.60
N ASN A 116 -3.57 -5.15 -9.89
CA ASN A 116 -4.60 -4.17 -10.20
C ASN A 116 -4.20 -2.72 -9.82
N ALA A 117 -3.40 -2.56 -8.76
CA ALA A 117 -2.96 -1.24 -8.30
C ALA A 117 -2.00 -0.58 -9.30
N TRP A 118 -1.00 -1.34 -9.75
CA TRP A 118 0.00 -0.85 -10.70
C TRP A 118 -0.60 -0.58 -12.07
N SER A 119 -1.48 -1.45 -12.59
CA SER A 119 -2.19 -1.18 -13.85
C SER A 119 -2.97 0.13 -13.83
N THR A 120 -3.60 0.46 -12.70
CA THR A 120 -4.35 1.72 -12.56
C THR A 120 -3.43 2.94 -12.58
N VAL A 121 -2.29 2.88 -11.88
CA VAL A 121 -1.31 3.97 -11.84
C VAL A 121 -0.66 4.15 -13.20
N LEU A 122 -0.21 3.07 -13.84
CA LEU A 122 0.40 3.11 -15.17
C LEU A 122 -0.58 3.59 -16.24
N GLY A 123 -1.87 3.22 -16.14
CA GLY A 123 -2.91 3.76 -17.02
C GLY A 123 -3.04 5.29 -16.90
N LYS A 124 -2.91 5.85 -15.69
CA LYS A 124 -2.90 7.31 -15.49
C LYS A 124 -1.62 7.95 -16.06
N VAL A 125 -0.47 7.31 -15.90
CA VAL A 125 0.79 7.78 -16.49
C VAL A 125 0.68 7.84 -18.01
N GLN A 126 0.22 6.75 -18.63
CA GLN A 126 0.02 6.67 -20.08
C GLN A 126 -0.95 7.75 -20.57
N ALA A 127 -2.10 7.91 -19.92
CA ALA A 127 -3.08 8.93 -20.31
C ALA A 127 -2.51 10.36 -20.25
N LYS A 128 -1.63 10.65 -19.30
CA LYS A 128 -0.93 11.95 -19.23
C LYS A 128 0.10 12.09 -20.35
N MET A 129 0.91 11.06 -20.60
CA MET A 129 1.89 11.07 -21.68
C MET A 129 1.21 11.26 -23.05
N ASP A 130 0.12 10.54 -23.33
CA ASP A 130 -0.65 10.67 -24.57
C ASP A 130 -1.24 12.06 -24.76
N ALA A 131 -1.74 12.67 -23.67
CA ALA A 131 -2.27 14.02 -23.72
C ALA A 131 -1.18 15.06 -24.05
N TRP A 132 0.01 14.89 -23.48
CA TRP A 132 1.13 15.79 -23.71
C TRP A 132 1.81 15.56 -25.06
N ASP A 133 1.89 14.33 -25.57
CA ASP A 133 2.52 14.03 -26.86
C ASP A 133 1.78 14.73 -28.01
N LYS A 134 0.45 14.90 -27.90
CA LYS A 134 -0.38 15.70 -28.84
C LYS A 134 0.07 17.16 -28.95
N LEU A 135 0.64 17.72 -27.88
CA LEU A 135 1.14 19.09 -27.83
C LEU A 135 2.59 19.21 -28.34
N LYS A 136 3.22 18.10 -28.75
CA LYS A 136 4.57 18.02 -29.31
C LYS A 136 5.62 18.79 -28.47
N PRO A 137 5.77 18.47 -27.17
CA PRO A 137 6.73 19.13 -26.31
C PRO A 137 8.16 18.94 -26.81
N SER A 138 9.02 19.91 -26.49
CA SER A 138 10.46 19.79 -26.73
C SER A 138 11.07 18.64 -25.95
N MET A 139 12.29 18.23 -26.29
CA MET A 139 13.02 17.16 -25.57
C MET A 139 13.16 17.45 -24.07
N ASN A 140 13.44 18.71 -23.70
CA ASN A 140 13.49 19.14 -22.30
C ASN A 140 12.11 19.06 -21.65
N GLY A 141 11.05 19.44 -22.38
CA GLY A 141 9.67 19.29 -21.94
C GLY A 141 9.33 17.83 -21.66
N LYS A 142 9.68 16.92 -22.57
CA LYS A 142 9.48 15.48 -22.39
C LYS A 142 10.21 14.95 -21.15
N SER A 143 11.46 15.34 -20.95
CA SER A 143 12.24 14.95 -19.76
C SER A 143 11.55 15.37 -18.46
N LEU A 144 11.10 16.63 -18.39
CA LEU A 144 10.38 17.14 -17.22
C LEU A 144 9.04 16.40 -17.00
N LEU A 145 8.26 16.22 -18.07
CA LEU A 145 6.96 15.55 -18.00
C LEU A 145 7.09 14.08 -17.57
N SER A 146 8.12 13.37 -18.03
CA SER A 146 8.43 12.01 -17.58
C SER A 146 8.72 11.94 -16.09
N GLN A 147 9.43 12.91 -15.52
CA GLN A 147 9.66 12.97 -14.07
C GLN A 147 8.39 13.31 -13.30
N VAL A 148 7.64 14.33 -13.75
CA VAL A 148 6.42 14.79 -13.09
C VAL A 148 5.34 13.71 -13.06
N TYR A 149 5.07 13.06 -14.20
CA TYR A 149 4.00 12.06 -14.27
C TYR A 149 4.51 10.64 -14.02
N GLY A 150 5.61 10.24 -14.66
CA GLY A 150 6.16 8.90 -14.48
C GLY A 150 6.68 8.69 -13.06
N GLY A 151 7.50 9.62 -12.56
CA GLY A 151 7.98 9.59 -11.17
C GLY A 151 6.89 9.95 -10.18
N GLY A 152 6.28 11.13 -10.33
CA GLY A 152 5.34 11.66 -9.33
C GLY A 152 4.10 10.78 -9.08
N LEU A 153 3.53 10.13 -10.10
CA LEU A 153 2.36 9.26 -9.91
C LEU A 153 2.72 7.88 -9.35
N THR A 154 3.96 7.43 -9.52
CA THR A 154 4.39 6.08 -9.09
C THR A 154 5.05 6.11 -7.72
N GLN A 155 5.69 7.22 -7.34
CA GLN A 155 6.50 7.36 -6.13
C GLN A 155 5.80 6.87 -4.85
N TYR A 156 4.55 7.27 -4.64
CA TYR A 156 3.80 6.88 -3.44
C TYR A 156 3.63 5.35 -3.35
N LEU A 157 3.15 4.72 -4.43
CA LEU A 157 2.90 3.28 -4.44
C LEU A 157 4.20 2.48 -4.37
N THR A 158 5.26 2.97 -5.03
CA THR A 158 6.61 2.41 -4.91
C THR A 158 7.09 2.42 -3.46
N ALA A 159 6.93 3.54 -2.75
CA ALA A 159 7.35 3.65 -1.36
C ALA A 159 6.52 2.76 -0.41
N ALA A 160 5.21 2.65 -0.67
CA ALA A 160 4.30 1.94 0.22
C ALA A 160 4.38 0.41 0.12
N GLN A 161 4.56 -0.14 -1.08
CA GLN A 161 4.49 -1.59 -1.31
C GLN A 161 5.53 -2.12 -2.31
N GLY A 162 6.47 -1.27 -2.74
CA GLY A 162 7.45 -1.61 -3.77
C GLY A 162 6.86 -1.65 -5.18
N MET A 163 7.73 -1.59 -6.18
CA MET A 163 7.39 -1.75 -7.59
C MET A 163 7.96 -3.07 -8.10
N PRO A 164 7.13 -4.06 -8.45
CA PRO A 164 7.60 -5.27 -9.11
C PRO A 164 8.31 -4.97 -10.43
N GLN A 165 9.37 -5.72 -10.74
CA GLN A 165 10.21 -5.49 -11.93
C GLN A 165 9.43 -5.49 -13.25
N LYS A 166 8.32 -6.23 -13.34
CA LYS A 166 7.41 -6.19 -14.51
C LYS A 166 6.90 -4.77 -14.77
N TYR A 167 6.42 -4.08 -13.73
CA TYR A 167 5.87 -2.73 -13.84
C TYR A 167 6.95 -1.67 -13.99
N GLU A 168 8.14 -1.89 -13.43
CA GLU A 168 9.30 -1.03 -13.69
C GLU A 168 9.66 -1.04 -15.19
N LYS A 169 9.77 -2.24 -15.79
CA LYS A 169 10.05 -2.38 -17.23
C LYS A 169 8.94 -1.78 -18.10
N GLU A 170 7.69 -1.91 -17.66
CA GLU A 170 6.54 -1.32 -18.36
C GLU A 170 6.59 0.21 -18.31
N LEU A 171 6.86 0.81 -17.14
CA LEU A 171 7.04 2.24 -16.99
C LEU A 171 8.20 2.78 -17.82
N ASP A 172 9.34 2.08 -17.82
CA ASP A 172 10.50 2.45 -18.64
C ASP A 172 10.17 2.47 -20.13
N LYS A 173 9.42 1.47 -20.59
CA LYS A 173 8.94 1.43 -21.97
C LYS A 173 8.02 2.62 -22.27
N MET A 174 7.05 2.91 -21.41
CA MET A 174 6.14 4.05 -21.59
C MET A 174 6.92 5.37 -21.68
N ILE A 175 7.91 5.57 -20.81
CA ILE A 175 8.76 6.77 -20.82
C ILE A 175 9.56 6.87 -22.12
N LEU A 176 10.17 5.77 -22.57
CA LEU A 176 10.94 5.74 -23.82
C LEU A 176 10.04 6.00 -25.04
N ASP A 177 8.88 5.36 -25.10
CA ASP A 177 7.91 5.55 -26.18
C ASP A 177 7.44 7.01 -26.23
N PHE A 178 7.17 7.64 -25.09
CA PHE A 178 6.87 9.07 -25.02
C PHE A 178 8.05 9.95 -25.46
N PHE A 179 9.26 9.64 -24.99
CA PHE A 179 10.46 10.41 -25.32
C PHE A 179 10.72 10.44 -26.83
N TRP A 180 10.53 9.29 -27.49
CA TRP A 180 10.78 9.08 -28.91
C TRP A 180 9.51 9.14 -29.79
N SER A 181 8.38 9.62 -29.25
CA SER A 181 7.08 9.73 -29.94
C SER A 181 6.68 8.44 -30.68
N GLY A 182 6.82 7.29 -30.03
CA GLY A 182 6.39 5.99 -30.55
C GLY A 182 7.27 5.43 -31.67
N SER A 183 8.48 5.94 -31.87
CA SER A 183 9.43 5.41 -32.85
C SER A 183 9.73 3.93 -32.60
N GLN A 184 9.69 3.09 -33.65
CA GLN A 184 9.93 1.63 -33.55
C GLN A 184 11.30 1.26 -32.95
N LYS A 185 12.29 2.16 -33.06
CA LYS A 185 13.61 2.01 -32.44
C LYS A 185 13.89 3.22 -31.57
N HIS A 186 14.20 2.99 -30.31
CA HIS A 186 14.69 4.02 -29.39
C HIS A 186 16.18 4.24 -29.66
N PRO A 187 16.61 5.45 -30.07
CA PRO A 187 18.02 5.75 -30.31
C PRO A 187 18.90 5.55 -29.07
N LEU A 188 18.35 5.80 -27.88
CA LEU A 188 19.02 5.59 -26.60
C LEU A 188 18.14 4.75 -25.68
N ASN A 189 18.77 3.87 -24.91
CA ASN A 189 18.11 3.09 -23.87
C ASN A 189 17.89 3.92 -22.59
N MET A 190 17.03 3.41 -21.70
CA MET A 190 16.70 4.09 -20.44
C MET A 190 17.92 4.28 -19.53
N GLY A 191 18.85 3.34 -19.53
CA GLY A 191 20.09 3.43 -18.75
C GLY A 191 20.93 4.65 -19.12
N THR A 192 21.02 4.96 -20.42
CA THR A 192 21.71 6.17 -20.90
C THR A 192 20.94 7.44 -20.53
N LEU A 193 19.62 7.45 -20.64
CA LEU A 193 18.79 8.62 -20.29
C LEU A 193 18.81 8.97 -18.79
N ARG A 194 19.13 8.02 -17.92
CA ARG A 194 19.24 8.22 -16.47
C ARG A 194 20.61 8.77 -16.03
N ARG A 195 21.61 8.82 -16.92
CA ARG A 195 22.94 9.31 -16.58
C ARG A 195 22.92 10.82 -16.32
N THR A 196 23.80 11.27 -15.43
CA THR A 196 24.03 12.72 -15.28
C THR A 196 24.72 13.27 -16.52
N LYS A 197 24.59 14.58 -16.75
CA LYS A 197 25.21 15.26 -17.91
C LYS A 197 26.73 15.05 -17.98
N ASP A 198 27.37 14.82 -16.84
CA ASP A 198 28.81 14.64 -16.73
C ASP A 198 29.29 13.25 -17.17
N GLN A 199 28.36 12.33 -17.46
CA GLN A 199 28.63 10.92 -17.80
C GLN A 199 28.24 10.54 -19.24
N GLY A 200 27.95 11.53 -20.10
CA GLY A 200 27.42 11.35 -21.46
C GLY A 200 28.16 12.17 -22.49
#